data_AF-S3D8J2-F1
#
_entry.id   AF-S3D8J2-F1
#
_cell.length_a   1.000
_cell.length_b   1.000
_cell.length_c   1.000
_cell.angle_alpha   90.00
_cell.angle_beta   90.00
_cell.angle_gamma   90.00
#
_symmetry.space_group_name_H-M   'P 1'
#
loop_
_entity.id
_entity.type
_entity.pdbx_description
1 polymer ?
#
loop_
_entity_poly.entity_id
_entity_poly.type
_entity_poly.pdbx_seq_one_letter_code
_entity_poly.pdbx_strand_id
1 'polypeptide(L)'
;MGDIGQSSATESANRIEPGSFPLNVATFPDLNTSECNDPIEVANEFVDSFNRALEAPDVEAVVGLFQAQGYWRDQLCLSWDFHTLQGPDRISKILKQSEKGIRIKSIKLDTSSALRSPRSSTIGPLHTVVAFLTVETDVGRGAGIVNLIQDHGVWKVYTLFTHLMELKDHEEGVGARRPNGYEGHDTSLNWLDRRESERKLEDGDPTVLILGAGQAGLSIAARLKALGIKSLVVDRAERVGDNWRTRYHNLVLHDPVWFDHLAYLPFPATWPVHTPKDKMANWLESYVEVLELNVWTSTIITQSSWDEGTGKWTVSLSRSGECHEETRTISPKV
;
A
#
# COMPACT_ATOMS: atom_id res chain seq x y z
N MET A 1 -23.86 -7.65 -58.95
CA MET A 1 -23.29 -6.42 -58.38
C MET A 1 -23.60 -6.42 -56.90
N GLY A 2 -22.57 -6.47 -56.06
CA GLY A 2 -22.67 -6.55 -54.61
C GLY A 2 -21.34 -7.00 -54.03
N ASP A 3 -20.29 -6.27 -54.38
CA ASP A 3 -18.93 -6.47 -53.89
C ASP A 3 -18.93 -6.11 -52.40
N ILE A 4 -18.82 -7.12 -51.53
CA ILE A 4 -18.66 -6.90 -50.09
C ILE A 4 -17.20 -6.54 -49.91
N GLY A 5 -16.93 -5.23 -50.01
CA GLY A 5 -15.58 -4.68 -49.84
C GLY A 5 -14.93 -5.25 -48.59
N GLN A 6 -13.80 -5.93 -48.79
CA GLN A 6 -12.89 -6.26 -47.70
C GLN A 6 -12.41 -4.95 -47.07
N SER A 7 -13.12 -4.49 -46.05
CA SER A 7 -12.55 -3.58 -45.07
C SER A 7 -11.33 -4.31 -44.51
N SER A 8 -10.13 -3.79 -44.77
CA SER A 8 -8.90 -4.26 -44.18
C SER A 8 -9.04 -4.10 -42.66
N ALA A 9 -9.39 -5.19 -41.98
CA ALA A 9 -9.53 -5.19 -40.54
C ALA A 9 -8.18 -4.76 -39.95
N THR A 10 -8.16 -3.62 -39.25
CA THR A 10 -6.98 -3.15 -38.53
C THR A 10 -6.51 -4.27 -37.59
N GLU A 11 -5.25 -4.67 -37.69
CA GLU A 11 -4.65 -5.64 -36.77
C GLU A 11 -4.83 -5.17 -35.32
N SER A 12 -5.06 -6.10 -34.39
CA SER A 12 -5.31 -5.76 -32.98
C SER A 12 -4.21 -4.88 -32.38
N ALA A 13 -2.94 -5.08 -32.79
CA ALA A 13 -1.80 -4.25 -32.38
C ALA A 13 -1.93 -2.76 -32.78
N ASN A 14 -2.71 -2.47 -33.82
CA ASN A 14 -2.94 -1.13 -34.36
C ASN A 14 -4.33 -0.57 -33.98
N ARG A 15 -5.11 -1.31 -33.18
CA ARG A 15 -6.37 -0.82 -32.58
C ARG A 15 -6.05 -0.09 -31.29
N ILE A 16 -5.84 1.21 -31.38
CA ILE A 16 -5.67 2.06 -30.20
C ILE A 16 -7.06 2.32 -29.63
N GLU A 17 -7.50 1.52 -28.65
CA GLU A 17 -8.73 1.84 -27.90
C GLU A 17 -8.49 3.14 -27.11
N PRO A 18 -9.49 4.02 -26.92
CA PRO A 18 -9.34 5.20 -26.09
C PRO A 18 -8.82 4.85 -24.68
N GLY A 19 -7.66 5.40 -24.31
CA GLY A 19 -6.96 5.07 -23.06
C GLY A 19 -5.86 4.00 -23.21
N SER A 20 -5.75 3.37 -24.37
CA SER A 20 -4.60 2.54 -24.74
C SER A 20 -3.45 3.43 -25.15
N PHE A 21 -2.27 3.14 -24.62
CA PHE A 21 -1.02 3.75 -25.05
C PHE A 21 -0.10 2.62 -25.54
N PRO A 22 0.71 2.85 -26.59
CA PRO A 22 1.68 1.86 -27.00
C PRO A 22 2.68 1.64 -25.87
N LEU A 23 2.77 0.40 -25.39
CA LEU A 23 3.82 0.00 -24.47
C LEU A 23 5.13 -0.06 -25.26
N ASN A 24 5.99 0.93 -25.06
CA ASN A 24 7.34 0.89 -25.61
C ASN A 24 8.13 -0.22 -24.91
N VAL A 25 8.77 -1.07 -25.71
CA VAL A 25 9.68 -2.10 -25.18
C VAL A 25 10.78 -1.41 -24.39
N ALA A 26 11.08 -1.93 -23.20
CA ALA A 26 12.13 -1.39 -22.35
C ALA A 26 13.48 -1.46 -23.09
N THR A 27 14.16 -0.32 -23.18
CA THR A 27 15.53 -0.26 -23.71
C THR A 27 16.50 -0.41 -22.55
N PHE A 28 17.34 -1.44 -22.60
CA PHE A 28 18.41 -1.62 -21.63
C PHE A 28 19.61 -0.74 -22.01
N PRO A 29 20.36 -0.21 -21.01
CA PRO A 29 21.65 0.42 -21.27
C PRO A 29 22.59 -0.56 -22.00
N ASP A 30 23.29 -0.06 -23.01
CA ASP A 30 24.34 -0.81 -23.70
C ASP A 30 25.61 -0.83 -22.82
N LEU A 31 25.60 -1.72 -21.82
CA LEU A 31 26.65 -1.86 -20.82
C LEU A 31 27.14 -3.31 -20.78
N ASN A 32 28.45 -3.47 -20.72
CA ASN A 32 29.07 -4.77 -20.48
C ASN A 32 29.07 -5.07 -18.97
N THR A 33 27.91 -5.48 -18.46
CA THR A 33 27.77 -5.89 -17.05
C THR A 33 28.36 -7.29 -16.85
N SER A 34 29.11 -7.49 -15.77
CA SER A 34 29.66 -8.80 -15.41
C SER A 34 28.99 -9.36 -14.15
N GLU A 35 29.05 -10.68 -13.99
CA GLU A 35 28.57 -11.34 -12.77
C GLU A 35 29.39 -10.88 -11.55
N CYS A 36 28.69 -10.59 -10.45
CA CYS A 36 29.32 -10.17 -9.21
C CYS A 36 29.75 -11.39 -8.39
N ASN A 37 31.03 -11.42 -8.00
CA ASN A 37 31.58 -12.48 -7.15
C ASN A 37 31.35 -12.24 -5.65
N ASP A 38 31.20 -10.98 -5.23
CA ASP A 38 30.87 -10.61 -3.84
C ASP A 38 29.71 -9.59 -3.78
N PRO A 39 28.46 -10.07 -3.89
CA PRO A 39 27.28 -9.21 -3.80
C PRO A 39 27.12 -8.51 -2.46
N ILE A 40 27.68 -9.08 -1.39
CA ILE A 40 27.56 -8.54 -0.03
C ILE A 40 28.46 -7.32 0.11
N GLU A 41 29.72 -7.41 -0.33
CA GLU A 41 30.65 -6.28 -0.35
C GLU A 41 30.08 -5.11 -1.16
N VAL A 42 29.60 -5.38 -2.38
CA VAL A 42 29.00 -4.35 -3.26
C VAL A 42 27.78 -3.67 -2.63
N ALA A 43 26.91 -4.45 -1.99
CA ALA A 43 25.72 -3.90 -1.33
C ALA A 43 26.08 -3.05 -0.11
N ASN A 44 27.08 -3.44 0.67
CA ASN A 44 27.59 -2.65 1.81
C ASN A 44 28.21 -1.33 1.32
N GLU A 45 29.07 -1.37 0.30
CA GLU A 45 29.69 -0.18 -0.28
C GLU A 45 28.65 0.83 -0.77
N PHE A 46 27.57 0.34 -1.39
CA PHE A 46 26.44 1.17 -1.78
C PHE A 46 25.76 1.82 -0.56
N VAL A 47 25.40 1.03 0.46
CA VAL A 47 24.73 1.54 1.68
C VAL A 47 25.60 2.59 2.37
N ASP A 48 26.89 2.34 2.52
CA ASP A 48 27.85 3.27 3.13
C ASP A 48 27.97 4.57 2.33
N SER A 49 28.07 4.47 1.01
CA SER A 49 28.16 5.63 0.13
C SER A 49 26.87 6.46 0.12
N PHE A 50 25.71 5.79 0.14
CA PHE A 50 24.41 6.45 0.21
C PHE A 50 24.24 7.18 1.55
N ASN A 51 24.53 6.53 2.68
CA ASN A 51 24.43 7.14 3.99
C ASN A 51 25.40 8.33 4.16
N ARG A 52 26.63 8.23 3.65
CA ARG A 52 27.58 9.34 3.65
C ARG A 52 27.05 10.56 2.87
N ALA A 53 26.38 10.32 1.75
CA ALA A 53 25.74 11.39 0.97
C ALA A 53 24.55 12.02 1.72
N LEU A 54 23.80 11.25 2.50
CA LEU A 54 22.71 11.75 3.34
C LEU A 54 23.21 12.57 4.55
N GLU A 55 24.34 12.19 5.16
CA GLU A 55 24.94 12.89 6.30
C GLU A 55 25.49 14.28 5.93
N ALA A 56 26.01 14.44 4.71
CA ALA A 56 26.50 15.70 4.15
C ALA A 56 25.42 16.55 3.45
N PRO A 57 24.13 16.26 3.70
CA PRO A 57 22.99 16.40 2.76
C PRO A 57 23.34 16.76 1.30
N ASP A 58 24.22 15.98 0.67
CA ASP A 58 24.73 16.25 -0.67
C ASP A 58 23.87 15.56 -1.73
N VAL A 59 22.96 16.33 -2.33
CA VAL A 59 22.07 15.84 -3.39
C VAL A 59 22.87 15.34 -4.61
N GLU A 60 23.97 16.00 -4.96
CA GLU A 60 24.76 15.60 -6.13
C GLU A 60 25.50 14.29 -5.86
N ALA A 61 25.96 14.07 -4.62
CA ALA A 61 26.53 12.78 -4.22
C ALA A 61 25.48 11.66 -4.29
N VAL A 62 24.25 11.88 -3.80
CA VAL A 62 23.17 10.88 -3.92
C VAL A 62 22.86 10.58 -5.39
N VAL A 63 22.72 11.62 -6.20
CA VAL A 63 22.39 11.51 -7.63
C VAL A 63 23.51 10.80 -8.41
N GLY A 64 24.77 11.03 -8.04
CA GLY A 64 25.94 10.41 -8.65
C GLY A 64 26.01 8.88 -8.49
N LEU A 65 25.33 8.33 -7.47
CA LEU A 65 25.19 6.88 -7.27
C LEU A 65 24.27 6.23 -8.29
N PHE A 66 23.41 6.99 -8.97
CA PHE A 66 22.50 6.46 -9.97
C PHE A 66 23.16 6.35 -11.34
N GLN A 67 22.77 5.31 -12.07
CA GLN A 67 23.07 5.19 -13.48
C GLN A 67 22.25 6.22 -14.28
N ALA A 68 22.74 6.66 -15.45
CA ALA A 68 22.12 7.74 -16.22
C ALA A 68 20.64 7.49 -16.60
N GLN A 69 20.27 6.23 -16.83
CA GLN A 69 18.92 5.76 -17.10
C GLN A 69 18.28 5.05 -15.89
N GLY A 70 18.88 5.18 -14.71
CA GLY A 70 18.41 4.56 -13.48
C GLY A 70 17.06 5.12 -13.00
N TYR A 71 16.33 4.31 -12.24
CA TYR A 71 15.01 4.66 -11.72
C TYR A 71 14.98 4.69 -10.21
N TRP A 72 14.22 5.63 -9.65
CA TRP A 72 13.78 5.61 -8.27
C TRP A 72 12.25 5.64 -8.23
N ARG A 73 11.65 4.52 -7.83
CA ARG A 73 10.22 4.45 -7.49
C ARG A 73 10.07 4.65 -6.00
N ASP A 74 9.40 5.72 -5.59
CA ASP A 74 9.19 6.05 -4.18
C ASP A 74 7.71 6.05 -3.82
N GLN A 75 7.40 5.48 -2.67
CA GLN A 75 6.10 5.52 -2.01
C GLN A 75 6.27 6.12 -0.62
N LEU A 76 6.19 7.44 -0.55
CA LEU A 76 6.14 8.23 0.67
C LEU A 76 7.44 8.39 1.47
N CYS A 77 8.59 7.85 1.02
CA CYS A 77 9.85 8.07 1.74
C CYS A 77 10.53 9.39 1.36
N LEU A 78 10.26 9.96 0.18
CA LEU A 78 10.82 11.24 -0.27
C LEU A 78 9.90 12.42 0.03
N SER A 79 8.59 12.25 -0.15
CA SER A 79 7.56 13.24 0.18
C SER A 79 6.24 12.56 0.54
N TRP A 80 5.12 13.29 0.65
CA TRP A 80 3.79 12.69 0.85
C TRP A 80 3.10 12.32 -0.47
N ASP A 81 3.87 12.09 -1.54
CA ASP A 81 3.39 11.74 -2.87
C ASP A 81 4.12 10.51 -3.44
N PHE A 82 3.55 9.90 -4.47
CA PHE A 82 4.12 8.75 -5.16
C PHE A 82 4.94 9.17 -6.38
N HIS A 83 6.21 8.75 -6.43
CA HIS A 83 7.13 9.18 -7.47
C HIS A 83 7.62 8.01 -8.33
N THR A 84 7.73 8.23 -9.64
CA THR A 84 8.57 7.42 -10.53
C THR A 84 9.57 8.35 -11.20
N LEU A 85 10.79 8.36 -10.69
CA LEU A 85 11.85 9.25 -11.14
C LEU A 85 12.79 8.45 -12.05
N GLN A 86 13.02 8.95 -13.25
CA GLN A 86 13.99 8.38 -14.18
C GLN A 86 15.13 9.39 -14.37
N GLY A 87 16.34 8.93 -14.12
CA GLY A 87 17.57 9.66 -14.36
C GLY A 87 17.92 10.70 -13.29
N PRO A 88 19.20 11.13 -13.28
CA PRO A 88 19.76 12.09 -12.33
C PRO A 88 18.94 13.38 -12.14
N ASP A 89 18.50 14.01 -13.23
CA ASP A 89 17.86 15.33 -13.17
C ASP A 89 16.54 15.32 -12.40
N ARG A 90 15.71 14.29 -12.62
CA ARG A 90 14.42 14.14 -11.93
C ARG A 90 14.62 13.84 -10.45
N ILE A 91 15.60 13.00 -10.13
CA ILE A 91 15.96 12.67 -8.73
C ILE A 91 16.46 13.93 -8.02
N SER A 92 17.41 14.66 -8.61
CA SER A 92 17.95 15.91 -8.08
C SER A 92 16.85 16.93 -7.82
N LYS A 93 15.91 17.08 -8.76
CA LYS A 93 14.77 17.99 -8.62
C LYS A 93 13.91 17.67 -7.39
N ILE A 94 13.51 16.41 -7.19
CA ILE A 94 12.67 16.03 -6.04
C ILE A 94 13.43 16.19 -4.71
N LEU A 95 14.71 15.79 -4.67
CA LEU A 95 15.52 15.91 -3.45
C LEU A 95 15.74 17.37 -3.03
N LYS A 96 15.83 18.30 -3.99
CA LYS A 96 15.98 19.75 -3.75
C LYS A 96 14.66 20.46 -3.43
N GLN A 97 13.51 19.87 -3.73
CA GLN A 97 12.20 20.49 -3.50
C GLN A 97 11.80 20.54 -2.01
N SER A 98 12.38 19.68 -1.17
CA SER A 98 12.04 19.62 0.24
C SER A 98 12.72 20.75 1.02
N GLU A 99 11.92 21.60 1.69
CA GLU A 99 12.41 22.67 2.57
C GLU A 99 13.20 22.13 3.78
N LYS A 100 12.95 20.87 4.17
CA LYS A 100 13.64 20.18 5.28
C LYS A 100 14.85 19.35 4.82
N GLY A 101 15.28 19.52 3.57
CA GLY A 101 16.30 18.70 2.93
C GLY A 101 15.82 17.28 2.66
N ILE A 102 16.75 16.35 2.48
CA ILE A 102 16.43 14.96 2.15
C ILE A 102 15.71 14.30 3.33
N ARG A 103 14.52 13.75 3.05
CA ARG A 103 13.62 13.15 4.04
C ARG A 103 14.16 11.84 4.61
N ILE A 104 14.76 11.02 3.74
CA ILE A 104 15.46 9.79 4.13
C ILE A 104 16.72 10.17 4.92
N LYS A 105 16.88 9.56 6.09
CA LYS A 105 17.97 9.82 7.03
C LYS A 105 19.02 8.71 7.03
N SER A 106 18.60 7.47 6.83
CA SER A 106 19.54 6.36 6.62
C SER A 106 18.89 5.19 5.89
N ILE A 107 19.72 4.36 5.29
CA ILE A 107 19.36 3.03 4.81
C ILE A 107 20.30 1.98 5.42
N LYS A 108 19.83 0.75 5.57
CA LYS A 108 20.64 -0.41 5.98
C LYS A 108 20.26 -1.63 5.17
N LEU A 109 21.17 -2.59 5.03
CA LEU A 109 20.84 -3.88 4.43
C LEU A 109 19.85 -4.63 5.32
N ASP A 110 18.80 -5.15 4.70
CA ASP A 110 17.83 -6.03 5.35
C ASP A 110 18.25 -7.48 5.19
N THR A 111 18.89 -8.03 6.22
CA THR A 111 19.34 -9.42 6.29
C THR A 111 18.43 -10.28 7.18
N SER A 112 17.19 -9.86 7.39
CA SER A 112 16.22 -10.56 8.27
C SER A 112 15.90 -11.99 7.83
N SER A 113 16.18 -12.36 6.58
CA SER A 113 16.16 -13.74 6.12
C SER A 113 17.19 -13.99 5.03
N ALA A 114 17.52 -15.26 4.79
CA ALA A 114 18.40 -15.68 3.70
C ALA A 114 17.92 -15.20 2.32
N LEU A 115 16.60 -15.12 2.10
CA LEU A 115 16.01 -14.63 0.84
C LEU A 115 16.18 -13.13 0.63
N ARG A 116 16.44 -12.37 1.70
CA ARG A 116 16.63 -10.91 1.67
C ARG A 116 18.11 -10.50 1.66
N SER A 117 19.01 -11.45 1.85
CA SER A 117 20.45 -11.20 1.77
C SER A 117 20.86 -10.79 0.34
N PRO A 118 21.87 -9.89 0.20
CA PRO A 118 22.36 -9.50 -1.12
C PRO A 118 22.77 -10.68 -1.98
N ARG A 119 22.41 -10.64 -3.27
CA ARG A 119 22.72 -11.73 -4.21
C ARG A 119 22.87 -11.23 -5.64
N SER A 120 23.64 -11.98 -6.43
CA SER A 120 23.65 -11.81 -7.88
C SER A 120 22.31 -12.22 -8.49
N SER A 121 21.88 -11.47 -9.50
CA SER A 121 20.65 -11.67 -10.25
C SER A 121 20.82 -11.10 -11.66
N THR A 122 19.76 -11.16 -12.46
CA THR A 122 19.70 -10.50 -13.76
C THR A 122 18.40 -9.71 -13.92
N ILE A 123 18.46 -8.67 -14.74
CA ILE A 123 17.29 -7.95 -15.26
C ILE A 123 17.47 -7.86 -16.77
N GLY A 124 16.74 -8.70 -17.51
CA GLY A 124 16.96 -8.83 -18.95
C GLY A 124 18.41 -9.25 -19.23
N PRO A 125 19.17 -8.51 -20.07
CA PRO A 125 20.56 -8.81 -20.38
C PRO A 125 21.56 -8.33 -19.30
N LEU A 126 21.11 -7.56 -18.30
CA LEU A 126 22.00 -6.95 -17.31
C LEU A 126 22.24 -7.90 -16.14
N HIS A 127 23.51 -8.09 -15.78
CA HIS A 127 23.91 -8.68 -14.51
C HIS A 127 23.74 -7.64 -13.40
N THR A 128 23.05 -8.02 -12.32
CA THR A 128 22.71 -7.12 -11.22
C THR A 128 23.11 -7.71 -9.86
N VAL A 129 23.39 -6.83 -8.91
CA VAL A 129 23.35 -7.16 -7.48
C VAL A 129 22.03 -6.64 -6.93
N VAL A 130 21.20 -7.52 -6.37
CA VAL A 130 19.96 -7.15 -5.70
C VAL A 130 20.17 -7.17 -4.19
N ALA A 131 19.71 -6.12 -3.50
CA ALA A 131 19.74 -6.04 -2.05
C ALA A 131 18.44 -5.44 -1.51
N PHE A 132 17.95 -6.00 -0.39
CA PHE A 132 16.83 -5.43 0.35
C PHE A 132 17.34 -4.43 1.38
N LEU A 133 16.54 -3.40 1.63
CA LEU A 133 16.89 -2.28 2.48
C LEU A 133 15.84 -2.07 3.56
N THR A 134 16.28 -1.71 4.77
CA THR A 134 15.45 -0.95 5.71
C THR A 134 15.74 0.53 5.52
N VAL A 135 14.70 1.36 5.55
CA VAL A 135 14.80 2.81 5.32
C VAL A 135 14.31 3.55 6.56
N GLU A 136 15.07 4.54 7.01
CA GLU A 136 14.64 5.45 8.07
C GLU A 136 14.46 6.85 7.50
N THR A 137 13.32 7.47 7.81
CA THR A 137 13.00 8.85 7.42
C THR A 137 12.82 9.74 8.65
N ASP A 138 12.63 11.04 8.43
CA ASP A 138 12.28 11.98 9.49
C ASP A 138 10.96 11.65 10.21
N VAL A 139 9.97 11.09 9.51
CA VAL A 139 8.64 10.79 10.07
C VAL A 139 8.43 9.32 10.46
N GLY A 140 9.27 8.40 9.97
CA GLY A 140 8.85 7.00 9.92
C GLY A 140 9.94 6.02 9.54
N ARG A 141 9.52 4.77 9.37
CA ARG A 141 10.37 3.65 8.96
C ARG A 141 9.74 2.96 7.75
N GLY A 142 10.58 2.49 6.86
CA GLY A 142 10.18 1.91 5.59
C GLY A 142 11.11 0.79 5.16
N ALA A 143 10.87 0.31 3.95
CA ALA A 143 11.71 -0.69 3.33
C ALA A 143 11.96 -0.35 1.86
N GLY A 144 12.95 -1.01 1.28
CA GLY A 144 13.30 -0.83 -0.11
C GLY A 144 13.97 -2.05 -0.72
N ILE A 145 14.17 -1.96 -2.02
CA ILE A 145 14.97 -2.91 -2.80
C ILE A 145 15.77 -2.12 -3.82
N VAL A 146 17.05 -2.46 -3.94
CA VAL A 146 17.96 -1.85 -4.90
C VAL A 146 18.48 -2.91 -5.85
N ASN A 147 18.58 -2.57 -7.12
CA ASN A 147 19.32 -3.31 -8.13
C ASN A 147 20.49 -2.45 -8.60
N LEU A 148 21.70 -2.94 -8.35
CA LEU A 148 22.95 -2.31 -8.75
C LEU A 148 23.46 -2.98 -10.02
N ILE A 149 23.99 -2.18 -10.95
CA ILE A 149 24.66 -2.67 -12.17
C ILE A 149 26.05 -2.06 -12.27
N GLN A 150 26.93 -2.74 -12.99
CA GLN A 150 28.26 -2.24 -13.27
C GLN A 150 28.23 -1.31 -14.50
N ASP A 151 28.65 -0.07 -14.30
CA ASP A 151 28.77 0.97 -15.33
C ASP A 151 30.22 1.46 -15.37
N HIS A 152 30.96 1.10 -16.42
CA HIS A 152 32.40 1.39 -16.58
C HIS A 152 33.26 1.00 -15.36
N GLY A 153 32.98 -0.16 -14.76
CA GLY A 153 33.70 -0.69 -13.60
C GLY A 153 33.20 -0.20 -12.25
N VAL A 154 32.27 0.75 -12.21
CA VAL A 154 31.67 1.30 -10.98
C VAL A 154 30.27 0.75 -10.78
N TRP A 155 29.93 0.34 -9.56
CA TRP A 155 28.56 -0.10 -9.25
C TRP A 155 27.64 1.11 -9.08
N LYS A 156 26.52 1.10 -9.82
CA LYS A 156 25.53 2.17 -9.81
C LYS A 156 24.13 1.64 -9.65
N VAL A 157 23.25 2.45 -9.06
CA VAL A 157 21.83 2.15 -8.92
C VAL A 157 21.16 2.17 -10.29
N TYR A 158 20.65 1.01 -10.71
CA TYR A 158 19.77 0.91 -11.88
C TYR A 158 18.31 1.05 -11.49
N THR A 159 17.86 0.39 -10.43
CA THR A 159 16.54 0.64 -9.85
C THR A 159 16.62 0.70 -8.34
N LEU A 160 15.94 1.67 -7.74
CA LEU A 160 15.69 1.77 -6.31
C LEU A 160 14.20 1.89 -6.09
N PHE A 161 13.66 1.02 -5.26
CA PHE A 161 12.31 1.16 -4.74
C PHE A 161 12.37 1.43 -3.25
N THR A 162 11.62 2.43 -2.78
CA THR A 162 11.45 2.75 -1.36
C THR A 162 9.97 2.93 -1.05
N HIS A 163 9.52 2.44 0.10
CA HIS A 163 8.17 2.69 0.60
C HIS A 163 8.15 2.85 2.11
N LEU A 164 7.31 3.76 2.60
CA LEU A 164 7.08 4.00 4.01
C LEU A 164 6.13 2.92 4.56
N MET A 165 6.51 2.27 5.66
CA MET A 165 5.74 1.18 6.25
C MET A 165 5.00 1.62 7.52
N GLU A 166 5.61 2.50 8.30
CA GLU A 166 5.04 3.01 9.56
C GLU A 166 5.49 4.44 9.85
N LEU A 167 4.73 5.13 10.69
CA LEU A 167 5.05 6.44 11.23
C LEU A 167 5.59 6.29 12.65
N LYS A 168 6.66 7.03 12.97
CA LYS A 168 7.21 7.14 14.31
C LYS A 168 6.15 7.73 15.24
N ASP A 169 6.06 7.20 16.46
CA ASP A 169 5.12 7.61 17.51
C ASP A 169 3.63 7.36 17.19
N HIS A 170 3.36 6.68 16.08
CA HIS A 170 2.03 6.31 15.61
C HIS A 170 2.02 4.85 15.11
N GLU A 171 2.85 4.00 15.70
CA GLU A 171 2.93 2.60 15.33
C GLU A 171 1.67 1.81 15.73
N GLU A 172 1.34 0.79 14.94
CA GLU A 172 0.17 -0.06 15.18
C GLU A 172 0.26 -0.80 16.53
N GLY A 173 -0.86 -0.86 17.25
CA GLY A 173 -1.05 -1.54 18.54
C GLY A 173 -1.09 -3.07 18.45
N VAL A 174 -0.07 -3.67 17.82
CA VAL A 174 0.03 -5.12 17.57
C VAL A 174 1.21 -5.75 18.32
N GLY A 175 1.19 -7.08 18.46
CA GLY A 175 2.27 -7.84 19.11
C GLY A 175 2.53 -7.38 20.54
N ALA A 176 3.73 -6.86 20.81
CA ALA A 176 4.12 -6.34 22.11
C ALA A 176 3.43 -5.01 22.49
N ARG A 177 2.80 -4.32 21.53
CA ARG A 177 2.04 -3.07 21.75
C ARG A 177 0.53 -3.29 21.87
N ARG A 178 0.10 -4.54 22.06
CA ARG A 178 -1.33 -4.85 22.24
C ARG A 178 -1.87 -4.17 23.51
N PRO A 179 -3.15 -3.76 23.50
CA PRO A 179 -3.80 -3.29 24.72
C PRO A 179 -3.85 -4.41 25.77
N ASN A 180 -3.67 -4.04 27.04
CA ASN A 180 -3.65 -4.98 28.16
C ASN A 180 -5.04 -5.58 28.49
N GLY A 181 -6.12 -4.99 27.97
CA GLY A 181 -7.50 -5.49 28.11
C GLY A 181 -8.20 -5.13 29.43
N TYR A 182 -7.51 -4.53 30.40
CA TYR A 182 -8.06 -4.15 31.70
C TYR A 182 -7.72 -2.71 32.16
N GLU A 183 -6.82 -2.01 31.48
CA GLU A 183 -6.36 -0.68 31.91
C GLU A 183 -7.26 0.44 31.38
N GLY A 184 -7.56 1.43 32.23
CA GLY A 184 -8.25 2.67 31.83
C GLY A 184 -9.74 2.52 31.50
N HIS A 185 -10.34 1.36 31.75
CA HIS A 185 -11.76 1.12 31.49
C HIS A 185 -12.62 1.38 32.73
N ASP A 186 -13.79 1.97 32.53
CA ASP A 186 -14.83 2.01 33.55
C ASP A 186 -15.19 0.57 33.95
N THR A 187 -14.95 0.25 35.22
CA THR A 187 -15.24 -1.05 35.82
C THR A 187 -16.74 -1.40 35.83
N SER A 188 -17.61 -0.43 35.54
CA SER A 188 -19.06 -0.64 35.44
C SER A 188 -19.50 -1.33 34.15
N LEU A 189 -18.69 -1.30 33.09
CA LEU A 189 -18.99 -1.89 31.79
C LEU A 189 -18.12 -3.13 31.55
N ASN A 190 -18.71 -4.18 31.00
CA ASN A 190 -17.95 -5.34 30.51
C ASN A 190 -17.47 -5.11 29.06
N TRP A 191 -16.78 -6.10 28.48
CA TRP A 191 -16.30 -6.00 27.10
C TRP A 191 -17.42 -5.86 26.07
N LEU A 192 -18.52 -6.62 26.24
CA LEU A 192 -19.65 -6.61 25.31
C LEU A 192 -20.33 -5.24 25.30
N ASP A 193 -20.57 -4.65 26.48
CA ASP A 193 -21.18 -3.32 26.61
C ASP A 193 -20.36 -2.26 25.85
N ARG A 194 -19.03 -2.30 25.99
CA ARG A 194 -18.11 -1.41 25.26
C ARG A 194 -18.15 -1.66 23.76
N ARG A 195 -18.14 -2.93 23.34
CA ARG A 195 -18.17 -3.29 21.92
C ARG A 195 -19.48 -2.83 21.27
N GLU A 196 -20.61 -2.95 21.96
CA GLU A 196 -21.91 -2.47 21.47
C GLU A 196 -21.96 -0.95 21.37
N SER A 197 -21.46 -0.23 22.39
CA SER A 197 -21.36 1.23 22.38
C SER A 197 -20.47 1.74 21.23
N GLU A 198 -19.32 1.08 21.01
CA GLU A 198 -18.43 1.39 19.89
C GLU A 198 -19.08 1.12 18.53
N ARG A 199 -19.81 -0.01 18.37
CA ARG A 199 -20.55 -0.32 17.13
C ARG A 199 -21.59 0.74 16.80
N LYS A 200 -22.22 1.34 17.82
CA LYS A 200 -23.21 2.42 17.66
C LYS A 200 -22.59 3.80 17.53
N LEU A 201 -21.29 3.93 17.81
CA LEU A 201 -20.56 5.21 17.86
C LEU A 201 -21.17 6.18 18.87
N GLU A 202 -21.61 5.68 20.03
CA GLU A 202 -22.21 6.50 21.10
C GLU A 202 -21.21 7.51 21.70
N ASP A 203 -19.92 7.23 21.58
CA ASP A 203 -18.81 8.05 22.05
C ASP A 203 -18.36 9.10 21.00
N GLY A 204 -19.13 9.30 19.93
CA GLY A 204 -18.98 10.40 18.97
C GLY A 204 -18.66 9.98 17.54
N ASP A 205 -18.58 10.98 16.65
CA ASP A 205 -18.39 10.78 15.22
C ASP A 205 -17.09 10.04 14.85
N PRO A 206 -17.10 9.22 13.78
CA PRO A 206 -15.89 8.58 13.29
C PRO A 206 -14.95 9.59 12.64
N THR A 207 -13.64 9.36 12.76
CA THR A 207 -12.63 10.16 12.05
C THR A 207 -12.59 9.80 10.56
N VAL A 208 -12.93 8.56 10.22
CA VAL A 208 -12.95 8.07 8.83
C VAL A 208 -14.25 7.32 8.56
N LEU A 209 -14.95 7.70 7.50
CA LEU A 209 -16.08 6.96 6.95
C LEU A 209 -15.63 6.19 5.70
N ILE A 210 -15.84 4.89 5.69
CA ILE A 210 -15.43 3.97 4.61
C ILE A 210 -16.67 3.46 3.90
N LEU A 211 -16.69 3.56 2.58
CA LEU A 211 -17.82 3.14 1.75
C LEU A 211 -17.54 1.75 1.15
N GLY A 212 -18.31 0.77 1.59
CA GLY A 212 -18.24 -0.62 1.15
C GLY A 212 -17.46 -1.51 2.12
N ALA A 213 -18.11 -2.56 2.60
CA ALA A 213 -17.56 -3.64 3.42
C ALA A 213 -17.04 -4.81 2.56
N GLY A 214 -16.45 -4.50 1.40
CA GLY A 214 -15.66 -5.44 0.61
C GLY A 214 -14.23 -5.56 1.15
N GLN A 215 -13.40 -6.39 0.49
CA GLN A 215 -12.00 -6.62 0.89
C GLN A 215 -11.21 -5.32 1.09
N ALA A 216 -11.34 -4.35 0.17
CA ALA A 216 -10.63 -3.07 0.26
C ALA A 216 -11.04 -2.27 1.51
N GLY A 217 -12.35 -2.08 1.73
CA GLY A 217 -12.84 -1.32 2.88
C GLY A 217 -12.53 -1.99 4.21
N LEU A 218 -12.65 -3.31 4.29
CA LEU A 218 -12.33 -4.06 5.50
C LEU A 218 -10.83 -4.08 5.81
N SER A 219 -9.96 -4.13 4.79
CA SER A 219 -8.51 -4.00 4.96
C SER A 219 -8.13 -2.63 5.54
N ILE A 220 -8.74 -1.55 5.04
CA ILE A 220 -8.52 -0.20 5.56
C ILE A 220 -9.02 -0.10 7.00
N ALA A 221 -10.25 -0.55 7.27
CA ALA A 221 -10.84 -0.50 8.60
C ALA A 221 -10.00 -1.25 9.65
N ALA A 222 -9.47 -2.43 9.29
CA ALA A 222 -8.59 -3.19 10.17
C ALA A 222 -7.29 -2.45 10.50
N ARG A 223 -6.65 -1.83 9.50
CA ARG A 223 -5.44 -1.02 9.71
C ARG A 223 -5.72 0.21 10.57
N LEU A 224 -6.82 0.92 10.32
CA LEU A 224 -7.23 2.07 11.14
C LEU A 224 -7.52 1.67 12.59
N LYS A 225 -8.21 0.55 12.81
CA LYS A 225 -8.44 0.00 14.16
C LYS A 225 -7.13 -0.28 14.88
N ALA A 226 -6.17 -0.91 14.21
CA ALA A 226 -4.85 -1.19 14.78
C ALA A 226 -4.03 0.08 15.07
N LEU A 227 -4.28 1.17 14.34
CA LEU A 227 -3.71 2.50 14.60
C LEU A 227 -4.48 3.31 15.67
N GLY A 228 -5.56 2.76 16.24
CA GLY A 228 -6.42 3.47 17.19
C GLY A 228 -7.26 4.60 16.56
N ILE A 229 -7.45 4.58 15.24
CA ILE A 229 -8.24 5.58 14.52
C ILE A 229 -9.69 5.11 14.43
N LYS A 230 -10.60 5.88 15.04
CA LYS A 230 -12.04 5.61 15.01
C LYS A 230 -12.56 5.69 13.56
N SER A 231 -13.09 4.58 13.06
CA SER A 231 -13.64 4.49 11.72
C SER A 231 -14.98 3.75 11.70
N LEU A 232 -15.79 4.07 10.70
CA LEU A 232 -17.05 3.40 10.39
C LEU A 232 -17.04 2.92 8.94
N VAL A 233 -17.37 1.66 8.72
CA VAL A 233 -17.67 1.13 7.39
C VAL A 233 -19.18 1.08 7.20
N VAL A 234 -19.68 1.59 6.08
CA VAL A 234 -21.09 1.43 5.68
C VAL A 234 -21.17 0.61 4.40
N ASP A 235 -22.10 -0.34 4.33
CA ASP A 235 -22.40 -1.12 3.13
C ASP A 235 -23.90 -1.23 2.92
N ARG A 236 -24.31 -1.13 1.65
CA ARG A 236 -25.71 -1.25 1.24
C ARG A 236 -26.24 -2.68 1.31
N ALA A 237 -25.36 -3.67 1.22
CA ALA A 237 -25.73 -5.07 1.26
C ALA A 237 -26.21 -5.45 2.66
N GLU A 238 -27.10 -6.43 2.75
CA GLU A 238 -27.70 -6.87 4.02
C GLU A 238 -26.65 -7.52 4.93
N ARG A 239 -25.73 -8.29 4.34
CA ARG A 239 -24.65 -8.97 5.07
C ARG A 239 -23.29 -8.69 4.46
N VAL A 240 -22.29 -8.63 5.33
CA VAL A 240 -20.89 -8.57 4.91
C VAL A 240 -20.56 -9.81 4.07
N GLY A 241 -19.92 -9.59 2.92
CA GLY A 241 -19.59 -10.65 1.96
C GLY A 241 -20.65 -10.92 0.89
N ASP A 242 -21.82 -10.27 0.91
CA ASP A 242 -22.83 -10.47 -0.13
C ASP A 242 -22.39 -10.01 -1.52
N ASN A 243 -21.43 -9.09 -1.59
CA ASN A 243 -20.70 -8.75 -2.82
C ASN A 243 -20.01 -9.96 -3.48
N TRP A 244 -19.73 -11.01 -2.70
CA TRP A 244 -19.24 -12.31 -3.14
C TRP A 244 -20.38 -13.34 -3.27
N ARG A 245 -21.27 -13.48 -2.28
CA ARG A 245 -22.34 -14.50 -2.31
C ARG A 245 -23.26 -14.36 -3.52
N THR A 246 -23.50 -13.13 -3.96
CA THR A 246 -24.42 -12.82 -5.08
C THR A 246 -23.78 -12.99 -6.45
N ARG A 247 -22.49 -13.35 -6.54
CA ARG A 247 -21.82 -13.63 -7.82
C ARG A 247 -22.26 -14.97 -8.40
N TYR A 248 -21.90 -15.20 -9.66
CA TYR A 248 -22.26 -16.41 -10.41
C TYR A 248 -21.81 -17.69 -9.68
N HIS A 249 -22.59 -18.76 -9.84
CA HIS A 249 -22.56 -19.94 -8.98
C HIS A 249 -21.16 -20.55 -8.75
N ASN A 250 -20.35 -20.67 -9.82
CA ASN A 250 -19.05 -21.35 -9.79
C ASN A 250 -17.84 -20.41 -9.63
N LEU A 251 -18.03 -19.18 -9.15
CA LEU A 251 -16.91 -18.25 -8.96
C LEU A 251 -15.91 -18.80 -7.93
N VAL A 252 -14.64 -18.85 -8.34
CA VAL A 252 -13.45 -19.13 -7.52
C VAL A 252 -12.42 -18.03 -7.76
N LEU A 253 -11.55 -17.77 -6.78
CA LEU A 253 -10.42 -16.87 -6.98
C LEU A 253 -9.50 -17.39 -8.08
N HIS A 254 -9.08 -16.49 -8.96
CA HIS A 254 -8.10 -16.79 -10.02
C HIS A 254 -6.67 -16.76 -9.47
N ASP A 255 -6.41 -15.85 -8.53
CA ASP A 255 -5.15 -15.80 -7.80
C ASP A 255 -5.11 -16.87 -6.70
N PRO A 256 -3.90 -17.39 -6.42
CA PRO A 256 -3.69 -18.22 -5.25
C PRO A 256 -3.90 -17.46 -3.94
N VAL A 257 -4.51 -18.14 -2.97
CA VAL A 257 -4.92 -17.62 -1.65
C VAL A 257 -3.85 -16.86 -0.86
N TRP A 258 -2.56 -17.14 -1.07
CA TRP A 258 -1.46 -16.46 -0.37
C TRP A 258 -1.17 -15.04 -0.88
N PHE A 259 -1.68 -14.67 -2.06
CA PHE A 259 -1.65 -13.28 -2.55
C PHE A 259 -2.82 -12.45 -2.02
N ASP A 260 -3.85 -13.09 -1.49
CA ASP A 260 -5.13 -12.47 -1.13
C ASP A 260 -5.33 -12.29 0.39
N HIS A 261 -4.31 -12.57 1.20
CA HIS A 261 -4.39 -12.44 2.65
C HIS A 261 -4.83 -11.03 3.08
N LEU A 262 -5.77 -10.97 4.02
CA LEU A 262 -6.15 -9.72 4.68
C LEU A 262 -5.17 -9.40 5.82
N ALA A 263 -5.13 -8.13 6.21
CA ALA A 263 -4.26 -7.67 7.29
C ALA A 263 -4.52 -8.46 8.59
N TYR A 264 -3.45 -8.78 9.33
CA TYR A 264 -3.47 -9.43 10.67
C TYR A 264 -3.97 -10.88 10.75
N LEU A 265 -4.87 -11.29 9.87
CA LEU A 265 -5.45 -12.63 9.87
C LEU A 265 -5.30 -13.27 8.48
N PRO A 266 -4.24 -14.06 8.25
CA PRO A 266 -4.11 -14.81 7.01
C PRO A 266 -5.21 -15.87 6.91
N PHE A 267 -5.50 -16.30 5.69
CA PHE A 267 -6.40 -17.43 5.48
C PHE A 267 -5.84 -18.69 6.16
N PRO A 268 -6.69 -19.56 6.73
CA PRO A 268 -6.25 -20.81 7.33
C PRO A 268 -5.47 -21.68 6.35
N ALA A 269 -4.40 -22.33 6.82
CA ALA A 269 -3.56 -23.21 6.00
C ALA A 269 -4.29 -24.42 5.38
N THR A 270 -5.51 -24.73 5.85
CA THR A 270 -6.37 -25.79 5.32
C THR A 270 -7.26 -25.34 4.16
N TRP A 271 -7.17 -24.08 3.75
CA TRP A 271 -7.97 -23.55 2.64
C TRP A 271 -7.50 -24.06 1.28
N PRO A 272 -8.42 -24.17 0.30
CA PRO A 272 -8.02 -24.45 -1.07
C PRO A 272 -7.16 -23.31 -1.61
N VAL A 273 -6.26 -23.63 -2.55
CA VAL A 273 -5.43 -22.64 -3.26
C VAL A 273 -6.30 -21.58 -3.94
N HIS A 274 -7.43 -21.99 -4.53
CA HIS A 274 -8.41 -21.11 -5.15
C HIS A 274 -9.70 -21.15 -4.35
N THR A 275 -10.06 -20.04 -3.72
CA THR A 275 -11.18 -19.97 -2.77
C THR A 275 -12.52 -19.75 -3.50
N PRO A 276 -13.56 -20.57 -3.25
CA PRO A 276 -14.91 -20.32 -3.76
C PRO A 276 -15.58 -19.08 -3.16
N LYS A 277 -16.45 -18.40 -3.94
CA LYS A 277 -17.12 -17.14 -3.54
C LYS A 277 -17.80 -17.21 -2.17
N ASP A 278 -18.47 -18.31 -1.84
CA ASP A 278 -19.26 -18.44 -0.62
C ASP A 278 -18.35 -18.58 0.61
N LYS A 279 -17.20 -19.24 0.45
CA LYS A 279 -16.17 -19.37 1.48
C LYS A 279 -15.50 -18.01 1.74
N MET A 280 -15.21 -17.27 0.66
CA MET A 280 -14.67 -15.91 0.76
C MET A 280 -15.65 -14.97 1.48
N ALA A 281 -16.94 -15.05 1.16
CA ALA A 281 -17.96 -14.23 1.79
C ALA A 281 -18.06 -14.47 3.31
N ASN A 282 -18.12 -15.73 3.74
CA ASN A 282 -18.19 -16.09 5.16
C ASN A 282 -16.91 -15.70 5.92
N TRP A 283 -15.77 -15.71 5.23
CA TRP A 283 -14.52 -15.22 5.80
C TRP A 283 -14.53 -13.72 6.08
N LEU A 284 -15.04 -12.90 5.15
CA LEU A 284 -15.15 -11.46 5.38
C LEU A 284 -16.07 -11.14 6.56
N GLU A 285 -17.18 -11.87 6.69
CA GLU A 285 -18.10 -11.74 7.83
C GLU A 285 -17.41 -12.13 9.15
N SER A 286 -16.65 -13.23 9.16
CA SER A 286 -15.87 -13.66 10.33
C SER A 286 -14.74 -12.68 10.68
N TYR A 287 -14.08 -12.11 9.67
CA TYR A 287 -12.99 -11.15 9.81
C TYR A 287 -13.44 -9.87 10.52
N VAL A 288 -14.65 -9.39 10.23
CA VAL A 288 -15.27 -8.25 10.92
C VAL A 288 -15.44 -8.51 12.41
N GLU A 289 -15.92 -9.70 12.78
CA GLU A 289 -16.11 -10.07 14.19
C GLU A 289 -14.77 -10.25 14.91
N VAL A 290 -13.83 -11.00 14.32
CA VAL A 290 -12.53 -11.32 14.94
C VAL A 290 -11.68 -10.07 15.18
N LEU A 291 -11.75 -9.08 14.28
CA LEU A 291 -11.00 -7.82 14.41
C LEU A 291 -11.83 -6.67 14.98
N GLU A 292 -13.04 -6.95 15.49
CA GLU A 292 -13.90 -5.96 16.14
C GLU A 292 -14.13 -4.70 15.28
N LEU A 293 -14.37 -4.88 13.97
CA LEU A 293 -14.56 -3.77 13.02
C LEU A 293 -15.98 -3.20 13.13
N ASN A 294 -16.11 -1.88 13.02
CA ASN A 294 -17.40 -1.19 13.03
C ASN A 294 -17.98 -1.15 11.62
N VAL A 295 -18.96 -2.01 11.36
CA VAL A 295 -19.60 -2.14 10.04
C VAL A 295 -21.11 -2.03 10.20
N TRP A 296 -21.72 -1.09 9.47
CA TRP A 296 -23.15 -0.98 9.33
C TRP A 296 -23.57 -1.47 7.94
N THR A 297 -24.26 -2.60 7.93
CA THR A 297 -24.88 -3.16 6.72
C THR A 297 -26.26 -2.53 6.48
N SER A 298 -26.86 -2.82 5.32
CA SER A 298 -28.13 -2.23 4.88
C SER A 298 -28.16 -0.70 4.98
N THR A 299 -27.01 -0.05 4.81
CA THR A 299 -26.82 1.38 5.05
C THR A 299 -26.35 2.05 3.77
N ILE A 300 -27.05 3.12 3.38
CA ILE A 300 -26.71 3.95 2.23
C ILE A 300 -26.43 5.39 2.66
N ILE A 301 -25.59 6.08 1.90
CA ILE A 301 -25.51 7.54 1.98
C ILE A 301 -26.65 8.13 1.18
N THR A 302 -27.46 8.98 1.81
CA THR A 302 -28.51 9.74 1.13
C THR A 302 -28.04 11.13 0.73
N GLN A 303 -27.15 11.73 1.53
CA GLN A 303 -26.58 13.04 1.24
C GLN A 303 -25.17 13.18 1.83
N SER A 304 -24.31 13.96 1.16
CA SER A 304 -23.02 14.40 1.69
C SER A 304 -22.75 15.86 1.31
N SER A 305 -22.25 16.67 2.24
CA SER A 305 -21.84 18.05 2.00
C SER A 305 -20.50 18.37 2.66
N TRP A 306 -19.68 19.16 1.96
CA TRP A 306 -18.44 19.73 2.49
C TRP A 306 -18.67 21.19 2.89
N ASP A 307 -18.16 21.56 4.05
CA ASP A 307 -18.11 22.94 4.52
C ASP A 307 -16.66 23.43 4.51
N GLU A 308 -16.33 24.30 3.56
CA GLU A 308 -15.01 24.93 3.42
C GLU A 308 -14.62 25.78 4.64
N GLY A 309 -15.59 26.36 5.34
CA GLY A 309 -15.34 27.23 6.49
C GLY A 309 -14.90 26.45 7.74
N THR A 310 -15.42 25.23 7.90
CA THR A 310 -15.08 24.36 9.04
C THR A 310 -14.10 23.23 8.67
N GLY A 311 -13.90 22.96 7.38
CA GLY A 311 -13.10 21.84 6.91
C GLY A 311 -13.72 20.49 7.27
N LYS A 312 -15.06 20.38 7.23
CA LYS A 312 -15.79 19.18 7.67
C LYS A 312 -16.76 18.66 6.62
N TRP A 313 -16.89 17.34 6.58
CA TRP A 313 -17.96 16.67 5.87
C TRP A 313 -19.15 16.43 6.80
N THR A 314 -20.36 16.67 6.31
CA THR A 314 -21.60 16.19 6.91
C THR A 314 -22.19 15.12 6.00
N VAL A 315 -22.44 13.93 6.53
CA VAL A 315 -22.93 12.78 5.76
C VAL A 315 -24.21 12.24 6.42
N SER A 316 -25.29 12.16 5.65
CA SER A 316 -26.56 11.57 6.07
C SER A 316 -26.61 10.10 5.64
N LEU A 317 -26.92 9.23 6.60
CA LEU A 317 -26.98 7.79 6.45
C LEU A 317 -28.42 7.32 6.67
N SER A 318 -28.90 6.44 5.80
CA SER A 318 -30.18 5.75 5.97
C SER A 318 -29.93 4.26 6.10
N ARG A 319 -30.41 3.68 7.20
CA ARG A 319 -30.27 2.26 7.51
C ARG A 319 -31.62 1.55 7.39
N SER A 320 -31.65 0.45 6.65
CA SER A 320 -32.88 -0.32 6.47
C SER A 320 -33.38 -0.87 7.82
N GLY A 321 -34.65 -0.60 8.13
CA GLY A 321 -35.29 -1.00 9.38
C GLY A 321 -35.30 0.09 10.47
N GLU A 322 -34.61 1.21 10.27
CA GLU A 322 -34.66 2.37 11.16
C GLU A 322 -35.49 3.49 10.51
N CYS A 323 -36.37 4.14 11.28
CA CYS A 323 -37.28 5.18 10.75
C CYS A 323 -36.60 6.54 10.57
N HIS A 324 -35.37 6.72 11.05
CA HIS A 324 -34.68 8.00 11.09
C HIS A 324 -33.37 7.91 10.31
N GLU A 325 -33.04 8.99 9.59
CA GLU A 325 -31.69 9.18 9.06
C GLU A 325 -30.75 9.58 10.18
N GLU A 326 -29.54 9.02 10.15
CA GLU A 326 -28.46 9.40 11.05
C GLU A 326 -27.45 10.29 10.33
N THR A 327 -27.16 11.44 10.91
CA THR A 327 -26.10 12.33 10.42
C THR A 327 -24.79 12.04 11.15
N ARG A 328 -23.68 12.02 10.41
CA ARG A 328 -22.32 11.95 10.95
C ARG A 328 -21.46 13.08 10.40
N THR A 329 -20.61 13.63 11.25
CA THR A 329 -19.67 14.69 10.88
C THR A 329 -18.24 14.17 10.85
N ILE A 330 -17.61 14.19 9.67
CA ILE A 330 -16.22 13.76 9.51
C ILE A 330 -15.34 15.00 9.49
N SER A 331 -14.34 15.03 10.35
CA SER A 331 -13.38 16.14 10.47
C SER A 331 -12.00 15.66 10.03
N PRO A 332 -11.64 15.74 8.74
CA PRO A 332 -10.28 15.52 8.30
C PRO A 332 -9.33 16.41 9.10
N LYS A 333 -8.25 15.83 9.63
CA LYS A 333 -7.16 16.65 10.18
C LYS A 333 -6.41 17.25 8.99
N VAL A 334 -6.52 18.56 8.80
CA VAL A 334 -5.81 19.35 7.78
C VAL A 334 -4.37 19.60 8.22
#